data_AF-A0A9E3Q4M8-F1
#
_entry.id   AF-A0A9E3Q4M8-F1
#
_cell.length_a   1.000
_cell.length_b   1.000
_cell.length_c   1.000
_cell.angle_alpha   90.00
_cell.angle_beta   90.00
_cell.angle_gamma   90.00
#
_symmetry.space_group_name_H-M   'P 1'
#
loop_
_entity.id
_entity.type
_entity.pdbx_description
1 polymer ?
#
loop_
_entity_poly.entity_id
_entity_poly.type
_entity_poly.pdbx_seq_one_letter_code
_entity_poly.pdbx_strand_id
1 'polypeptide(L)'
;MDSPAKPRIVPLPLLPLAGLAFLAVFPAICASANALAAPVELEPNPDPTVEWIVEGRTVALSGHVRFSRLILRHHAVVTHPPQDGPDARSLFLEVGHLTIDATSRIDVSARGFPGVRNPDSDASNRPDPAHVGVVPQRHGGSHGGLGGRGNVPGDAIPPYGDHRQPRSLGLGGSADIGSAGDGGGLLRLVADTLELDGSILANGGPGSLYGGGGAGGSIEIQTRLLLGAGEIRADGGHGSPQSGGGGGGRVAVLYRTASGGILDRISTLGGTGHEQGAPGTLFTIRDSTPGRLIIRGPGRETPLPADTSGDLVTVDGARVQALSFRALELFLRRGAVLTHVPPSPGSHPGLSLAVDHLVIEAGSHIDAAGRGYPGAQTQTNPDTAGRTLNFQPGSRSRHGGSHAGLGGFGNIDGNPNAPYGEPSHPNTLGSGGGSDNGPAGDGGGRIAIIAQRLELHGTLSVRGTDGSRYGGGGSGGSILIQADYLSGSGSVLADGGAGGLESGGGGGGLIAIRYLRSDFPASRISSQGGDGYQPGAPGSVLVEPRF
;
A
#
# COMPACT_ATOMS: atom_id res chain seq x y z
N MET A 1 2.68 50.40 -20.24
CA MET A 1 2.98 49.80 -18.91
C MET A 1 3.56 48.44 -19.22
N ASP A 2 4.88 48.44 -19.34
CA ASP A 2 5.65 47.37 -19.95
C ASP A 2 5.86 46.18 -19.02
N SER A 3 5.72 45.00 -19.62
CA SER A 3 6.10 43.71 -19.06
C SER A 3 7.63 43.57 -19.11
N PRO A 4 8.32 43.10 -18.04
CA PRO A 4 9.76 42.91 -18.08
C PRO A 4 10.12 41.71 -18.97
N ALA A 5 11.01 41.95 -19.93
CA ALA A 5 11.50 40.98 -20.90
C ALA A 5 12.31 39.84 -20.22
N LYS A 6 12.07 38.60 -20.68
CA LYS A 6 12.90 37.42 -20.35
C LYS A 6 14.30 37.56 -21.00
N PRO A 7 15.38 37.16 -20.33
CA PRO A 7 16.72 37.19 -20.91
C PRO A 7 16.84 36.17 -22.05
N ARG A 8 17.20 36.65 -23.24
CA ARG A 8 17.54 35.84 -24.43
C ARG A 8 19.07 35.70 -24.49
N ILE A 9 19.58 34.47 -24.54
CA ILE A 9 20.98 34.21 -24.90
C ILE A 9 21.03 34.04 -26.43
N VAL A 10 21.80 34.90 -27.10
CA VAL A 10 22.03 34.88 -28.55
C VAL A 10 23.50 34.51 -28.78
N PRO A 11 23.86 33.63 -29.73
CA PRO A 11 25.26 33.37 -30.04
C PRO A 11 25.88 34.57 -30.78
N LEU A 12 27.02 35.07 -30.31
CA LEU A 12 27.81 36.07 -31.02
C LEU A 12 28.52 35.44 -32.23
N PRO A 13 28.62 36.14 -33.38
CA PRO A 13 29.39 35.65 -34.52
C PRO A 13 30.90 35.81 -34.29
N LEU A 14 31.65 34.81 -34.72
CA LEU A 14 33.12 34.82 -34.77
C LEU A 14 33.62 35.84 -35.80
N LEU A 15 34.43 36.80 -35.35
CA LEU A 15 35.36 37.55 -36.21
C LEU A 15 36.73 36.87 -36.14
N PRO A 16 37.45 36.71 -37.28
CA PRO A 16 38.78 36.11 -37.26
C PRO A 16 39.83 37.20 -37.02
N LEU A 17 40.81 36.95 -36.15
CA LEU A 17 42.23 37.16 -36.46
C LEU A 17 43.17 36.60 -35.37
N ALA A 18 44.05 35.71 -35.83
CA ALA A 18 45.46 35.53 -35.50
C ALA A 18 45.96 35.54 -34.03
N GLY A 19 46.55 34.40 -33.63
CA GLY A 19 47.86 34.39 -32.97
C GLY A 19 47.92 33.90 -31.53
N LEU A 20 48.68 32.81 -31.34
CA LEU A 20 49.27 32.29 -30.09
C LEU A 20 48.37 31.56 -29.07
N ALA A 21 48.50 30.23 -29.12
CA ALA A 21 48.59 29.29 -28.00
C ALA A 21 47.83 29.61 -26.71
N PHE A 22 46.67 28.97 -26.51
CA PHE A 22 46.11 28.74 -25.18
C PHE A 22 45.39 27.39 -25.12
N LEU A 23 45.65 26.68 -24.02
CA LEU A 23 44.99 25.48 -23.50
C LEU A 23 43.52 25.35 -23.94
N ALA A 24 43.15 24.23 -24.55
CA ALA A 24 41.75 23.91 -24.83
C ALA A 24 40.99 23.72 -23.51
N VAL A 25 40.22 24.73 -23.12
CA VAL A 25 39.31 24.72 -21.99
C VAL A 25 37.99 24.09 -22.45
N PHE A 26 37.63 22.98 -21.79
CA PHE A 26 36.34 22.30 -21.81
C PHE A 26 35.16 23.28 -21.63
N PRO A 27 33.95 22.99 -22.14
CA PRO A 27 32.75 23.68 -21.67
C PRO A 27 32.35 23.10 -20.30
N ALA A 28 33.16 23.37 -19.27
CA ALA A 28 32.65 23.32 -17.91
C ALA A 28 31.74 24.53 -17.75
N ILE A 29 30.46 24.36 -17.41
CA ILE A 29 29.67 25.46 -16.85
C ILE A 29 30.23 25.70 -15.44
N CYS A 30 31.39 26.36 -15.34
CA CYS A 30 32.04 26.71 -14.09
C CYS A 30 31.69 28.17 -13.77
N ALA A 31 30.63 28.37 -12.99
CA ALA A 31 30.34 29.67 -12.40
C ALA A 31 30.64 29.58 -10.90
N SER A 32 31.76 30.16 -10.48
CA SER A 32 32.10 30.32 -9.07
C SER A 32 31.26 31.46 -8.48
N ALA A 33 30.22 31.14 -7.71
CA ALA A 33 29.63 32.10 -6.77
C ALA A 33 28.87 31.37 -5.66
N ASN A 34 29.35 31.55 -4.43
CA ASN A 34 28.59 31.33 -3.19
C ASN A 34 27.39 32.29 -3.17
N ALA A 35 26.28 31.87 -3.77
CA ALA A 35 24.96 32.40 -3.53
C ALA A 35 23.96 31.31 -3.89
N LEU A 36 22.89 31.16 -3.10
CA LEU A 36 21.70 30.39 -3.44
C LEU A 36 21.10 30.94 -4.76
N ALA A 37 21.65 30.51 -5.89
CA ALA A 37 21.17 30.89 -7.20
C ALA A 37 19.86 30.14 -7.49
N ALA A 38 18.89 30.84 -8.06
CA ALA A 38 17.68 30.23 -8.60
C ALA A 38 18.06 29.08 -9.56
N PRO A 39 17.23 28.03 -9.68
CA PRO A 39 17.52 26.89 -10.55
C PRO A 39 17.84 27.38 -11.97
N VAL A 40 18.95 26.90 -12.53
CA VAL A 40 19.29 27.16 -13.93
C VAL A 40 18.42 26.25 -14.78
N GLU A 41 17.64 26.83 -15.69
CA GLU A 41 16.85 26.10 -16.68
C GLU A 41 17.76 25.84 -17.91
N LEU A 42 17.88 24.57 -18.32
CA LEU A 42 18.64 24.18 -19.51
C LEU A 42 17.72 24.10 -20.72
N GLU A 43 18.26 24.40 -21.91
CA GLU A 43 17.50 24.21 -23.16
C GLU A 43 17.07 22.75 -23.33
N PRO A 44 15.88 22.49 -23.90
CA PRO A 44 15.44 21.14 -24.21
C PRO A 44 16.43 20.47 -25.17
N ASN A 45 16.81 19.22 -24.86
CA ASN A 45 17.60 18.36 -25.75
C ASN A 45 19.05 18.86 -26.01
N PRO A 46 19.89 18.92 -24.97
CA PRO A 46 21.30 19.29 -25.12
C PRO A 46 22.04 18.33 -26.05
N ASP A 47 23.12 18.82 -26.68
CA ASP A 47 23.88 18.04 -27.68
C ASP A 47 24.23 16.65 -27.13
N PRO A 48 23.73 15.56 -27.77
CA PRO A 48 23.94 14.21 -27.30
C PRO A 48 25.39 13.77 -27.43
N THR A 49 26.31 14.56 -27.99
CA THR A 49 27.74 14.22 -28.04
C THR A 49 28.53 14.76 -26.84
N VAL A 50 27.91 15.60 -26.01
CA VAL A 50 28.58 16.33 -24.93
C VAL A 50 28.34 15.67 -23.58
N GLU A 51 29.38 15.60 -22.76
CA GLU A 51 29.31 15.21 -21.35
C GLU A 51 28.81 16.39 -20.51
N TRP A 52 27.79 16.15 -19.68
CA TRP A 52 27.19 17.17 -18.82
C TRP A 52 27.57 16.91 -17.35
N ILE A 53 28.15 17.93 -16.71
CA ILE A 53 28.52 17.89 -15.30
C ILE A 53 27.72 18.95 -14.55
N VAL A 54 26.92 18.51 -13.58
CA VAL A 54 26.29 19.40 -12.59
C VAL A 54 27.10 19.29 -11.30
N GLU A 55 27.54 20.45 -10.81
CA GLU A 55 28.46 20.52 -9.68
C GLU A 55 28.05 21.65 -8.74
N GLY A 56 27.85 21.33 -7.46
CA GLY A 56 27.62 22.33 -6.41
C GLY A 56 26.31 23.09 -6.49
N ARG A 57 25.35 22.67 -7.34
CA ARG A 57 24.18 23.49 -7.68
C ARG A 57 22.91 22.69 -7.94
N THR A 58 21.80 23.41 -7.92
CA THR A 58 20.47 22.91 -8.32
C THR A 58 20.17 23.28 -9.77
N VAL A 59 19.77 22.31 -10.57
CA VAL A 59 19.31 22.47 -11.96
C VAL A 59 17.87 21.98 -12.05
N ALA A 60 17.00 22.80 -12.64
CA ALA A 60 15.62 22.42 -12.93
C ALA A 60 15.49 22.04 -14.41
N LEU A 61 14.96 20.85 -14.67
CA LEU A 61 14.70 20.32 -16.00
C LEU A 61 13.20 20.05 -16.15
N SER A 62 12.64 20.36 -17.30
CA SER A 62 11.23 20.17 -17.60
C SER A 62 11.05 19.26 -18.80
N GLY A 63 10.07 18.36 -18.73
CA GLY A 63 9.71 17.49 -19.84
C GLY A 63 10.75 16.40 -20.11
N HIS A 64 10.95 16.10 -21.39
CA HIS A 64 11.85 15.04 -21.86
C HIS A 64 13.22 15.60 -22.25
N VAL A 65 14.25 15.23 -21.49
CA VAL A 65 15.63 15.67 -21.71
C VAL A 65 16.54 14.46 -21.94
N ARG A 66 17.47 14.58 -22.91
CA ARG A 66 18.39 13.53 -23.31
C ARG A 66 19.83 13.93 -23.07
N PHE A 67 20.65 13.00 -22.60
CA PHE A 67 22.09 13.17 -22.40
C PHE A 67 22.83 11.90 -22.86
N SER A 68 24.04 12.01 -23.40
CA SER A 68 24.90 10.82 -23.49
C SER A 68 25.53 10.48 -22.16
N ARG A 69 26.00 11.49 -21.42
CA ARG A 69 26.55 11.32 -20.09
C ARG A 69 26.17 12.48 -19.19
N LEU A 70 25.68 12.17 -17.99
CA LEU A 70 25.33 13.13 -16.95
C LEU A 70 26.02 12.73 -15.64
N ILE A 71 26.78 13.65 -15.06
CA ILE A 71 27.49 13.46 -13.80
C ILE A 71 26.99 14.50 -12.79
N LEU A 72 26.45 14.03 -11.66
CA LEU A 72 26.07 14.85 -10.52
C LEU A 72 27.13 14.67 -9.42
N ARG A 73 27.83 15.76 -9.08
CA ARG A 73 28.87 15.73 -8.04
C ARG A 73 28.85 16.93 -7.10
N HIS A 74 29.43 16.79 -5.92
CA HIS A 74 29.58 17.84 -4.92
C HIS A 74 28.26 18.54 -4.59
N HIS A 75 27.29 17.82 -4.01
CA HIS A 75 25.98 18.36 -3.65
C HIS A 75 25.11 18.86 -4.82
N ALA A 76 25.32 18.30 -6.02
CA ALA A 76 24.49 18.61 -7.17
C ALA A 76 23.05 18.10 -6.98
N VAL A 77 22.07 18.90 -7.41
CA VAL A 77 20.65 18.56 -7.35
C VAL A 77 20.03 18.74 -8.73
N VAL A 78 19.41 17.69 -9.26
CA VAL A 78 18.53 17.81 -10.43
C VAL A 78 17.08 17.67 -9.97
N THR A 79 16.22 18.57 -10.41
CA THR A 79 14.78 18.61 -10.07
C THR A 79 13.97 19.06 -11.28
N HIS A 80 12.66 19.23 -11.12
CA HIS A 80 11.82 19.93 -12.11
C HIS A 80 11.15 21.17 -11.47
N PRO A 81 10.72 22.16 -12.27
CA PRO A 81 10.05 23.34 -11.76
C PRO A 81 8.81 23.01 -10.92
N PRO A 82 8.47 23.87 -9.93
CA PRO A 82 7.16 23.82 -9.28
C PRO A 82 6.02 24.16 -10.27
N GLN A 83 4.78 23.95 -9.85
CA GLN A 83 3.59 23.88 -10.69
C GLN A 83 3.25 25.11 -11.55
N ASP A 84 3.88 25.24 -12.72
CA ASP A 84 3.54 26.30 -13.69
C ASP A 84 2.92 25.78 -15.02
N GLY A 85 2.56 24.48 -15.10
CA GLY A 85 1.89 23.91 -16.29
C GLY A 85 1.70 22.38 -16.26
N PRO A 86 1.04 21.80 -17.29
CA PRO A 86 0.77 20.35 -17.37
C PRO A 86 2.06 19.50 -17.43
N ASP A 87 3.13 20.03 -18.04
CA ASP A 87 4.44 19.38 -18.11
C ASP A 87 5.34 19.66 -16.89
N ALA A 88 4.92 20.57 -15.99
CA ALA A 88 5.71 21.01 -14.83
C ALA A 88 5.69 20.01 -13.67
N ARG A 89 5.22 18.77 -13.90
CA ARG A 89 5.03 17.76 -12.84
C ARG A 89 5.82 16.48 -13.08
N SER A 90 6.53 16.37 -14.20
CA SER A 90 7.28 15.17 -14.57
C SER A 90 8.66 15.49 -15.10
N LEU A 91 9.65 14.74 -14.64
CA LEU A 91 11.00 14.74 -15.17
C LEU A 91 11.24 13.44 -15.96
N PHE A 92 11.46 13.53 -17.27
CA PHE A 92 11.86 12.38 -18.08
C PHE A 92 13.30 12.55 -18.57
N LEU A 93 14.19 11.70 -18.06
CA LEU A 93 15.60 11.64 -18.41
C LEU A 93 15.91 10.39 -19.23
N GLU A 94 16.47 10.57 -20.43
CA GLU A 94 17.17 9.50 -21.15
C GLU A 94 18.67 9.79 -21.13
N VAL A 95 19.47 8.89 -20.54
CA VAL A 95 20.90 9.11 -20.33
C VAL A 95 21.71 7.89 -20.75
N GLY A 96 22.76 8.01 -21.56
CA GLY A 96 23.66 6.87 -21.80
C GLY A 96 24.29 6.36 -20.49
N HIS A 97 25.02 7.23 -19.80
CA HIS A 97 25.64 6.93 -18.49
C HIS A 97 25.33 8.04 -17.47
N LEU A 98 24.72 7.68 -16.34
CA LEU A 98 24.41 8.59 -15.24
C LEU A 98 25.21 8.21 -13.98
N THR A 99 26.01 9.15 -13.47
CA THR A 99 26.70 9.01 -12.19
C THR A 99 26.15 10.03 -11.20
N ILE A 100 25.76 9.56 -10.01
CA ILE A 100 25.31 10.40 -8.90
C ILE A 100 26.18 10.09 -7.68
N ASP A 101 27.09 11.00 -7.33
CA ASP A 101 27.98 10.81 -6.18
C ASP A 101 27.21 10.80 -4.85
N ALA A 102 27.85 10.32 -3.78
CA ALA A 102 27.26 10.15 -2.46
C ALA A 102 26.65 11.42 -1.84
N THR A 103 26.97 12.60 -2.37
CA THR A 103 26.48 13.90 -1.85
C THR A 103 25.38 14.51 -2.72
N SER A 104 25.17 13.97 -3.93
CA SER A 104 24.31 14.52 -4.96
C SER A 104 23.01 13.74 -5.07
N ARG A 105 22.01 14.33 -5.73
CA ARG A 105 20.70 13.71 -5.87
C ARG A 105 19.87 14.17 -7.06
N ILE A 106 18.96 13.31 -7.49
CA ILE A 106 17.76 13.74 -8.23
C ILE A 106 16.62 13.84 -7.21
N ASP A 107 15.98 15.00 -7.12
CA ASP A 107 15.00 15.28 -6.08
C ASP A 107 13.74 15.93 -6.65
N VAL A 108 12.68 15.12 -6.77
CA VAL A 108 11.33 15.53 -7.17
C VAL A 108 10.36 15.43 -5.98
N SER A 109 10.87 15.50 -4.75
CA SER A 109 10.05 15.46 -3.53
C SER A 109 9.15 16.69 -3.41
N ALA A 110 7.93 16.50 -2.92
CA ALA A 110 6.90 17.55 -2.77
C ALA A 110 6.57 18.31 -4.08
N ARG A 111 6.77 17.68 -5.25
CA ARG A 111 6.49 18.26 -6.58
C ARG A 111 5.25 17.68 -7.28
N GLY A 112 4.48 16.86 -6.59
CA GLY A 112 3.24 16.25 -7.04
C GLY A 112 2.03 17.19 -6.91
N PHE A 113 0.84 16.63 -6.68
CA PHE A 113 -0.36 17.43 -6.45
C PHE A 113 -0.25 18.20 -5.13
N PRO A 114 -0.75 19.45 -5.08
CA PRO A 114 -0.57 20.28 -3.90
C PRO A 114 -1.47 19.82 -2.75
N GLY A 115 -1.00 19.99 -1.52
CA GLY A 115 -1.82 19.83 -0.32
C GLY A 115 -2.70 21.04 -0.06
N VAL A 116 -3.77 20.85 0.72
CA VAL A 116 -4.65 21.96 1.14
C VAL A 116 -3.89 22.93 2.04
N ARG A 117 -3.90 24.23 1.71
CA ARG A 117 -3.16 25.27 2.45
C ARG A 117 -4.02 26.14 3.38
N ASN A 118 -5.36 26.15 3.19
CA ASN A 118 -6.39 26.70 4.09
C ASN A 118 -7.80 26.40 3.50
N PRO A 119 -8.80 25.98 4.31
CA PRO A 119 -10.13 25.62 3.82
C PRO A 119 -10.97 26.80 3.29
N ASP A 120 -10.62 28.04 3.63
CA ASP A 120 -11.27 29.25 3.08
C ASP A 120 -10.89 29.53 1.61
N SER A 121 -10.05 28.68 1.01
CA SER A 121 -9.69 28.73 -0.41
C SER A 121 -10.32 27.57 -1.17
N ASP A 122 -11.48 27.84 -1.79
CA ASP A 122 -12.14 27.10 -2.89
C ASP A 122 -11.16 26.65 -4.01
N ALA A 123 -9.94 27.21 -4.05
CA ALA A 123 -8.91 26.91 -5.04
C ALA A 123 -7.99 25.71 -4.73
N SER A 124 -7.94 25.19 -3.49
CA SER A 124 -6.95 24.17 -3.10
C SER A 124 -7.40 22.72 -3.29
N ASN A 125 -8.65 22.53 -3.74
CA ASN A 125 -9.28 21.23 -3.89
C ASN A 125 -9.41 20.82 -5.37
N ARG A 126 -8.54 21.31 -6.27
CA ARG A 126 -8.59 20.90 -7.68
C ARG A 126 -7.96 19.52 -7.83
N PRO A 127 -8.77 18.46 -8.02
CA PRO A 127 -8.26 17.13 -8.29
C PRO A 127 -7.66 17.13 -9.70
N ASP A 128 -6.85 16.13 -10.01
CA ASP A 128 -6.78 15.67 -11.39
C ASP A 128 -8.22 15.47 -11.91
N PRO A 129 -8.63 16.10 -13.03
CA PRO A 129 -9.95 15.92 -13.60
C PRO A 129 -10.32 14.46 -13.91
N ALA A 130 -9.37 13.52 -13.82
CA ALA A 130 -9.61 12.14 -14.19
C ALA A 130 -10.08 11.21 -13.05
N HIS A 131 -9.57 11.24 -11.81
CA HIS A 131 -9.72 10.02 -10.97
C HIS A 131 -9.77 10.12 -9.44
N VAL A 132 -9.84 11.28 -8.79
CA VAL A 132 -9.70 11.26 -7.33
C VAL A 132 -10.54 12.29 -6.58
N GLY A 133 -11.29 11.84 -5.56
CA GLY A 133 -12.16 12.68 -4.74
C GLY A 133 -11.39 13.67 -3.86
N VAL A 134 -12.12 14.32 -2.95
CA VAL A 134 -11.56 15.29 -1.99
C VAL A 134 -10.92 14.54 -0.82
N VAL A 135 -9.66 14.84 -0.47
CA VAL A 135 -9.02 14.25 0.72
C VAL A 135 -9.73 14.81 1.95
N PRO A 136 -10.31 13.97 2.83
CA PRO A 136 -10.98 14.46 4.02
C PRO A 136 -10.02 15.27 4.89
N GLN A 137 -10.57 16.24 5.62
CA GLN A 137 -9.82 17.11 6.53
C GLN A 137 -8.83 16.31 7.40
N ARG A 138 -7.59 16.80 7.55
CA ARG A 138 -6.49 16.17 8.31
C ARG A 138 -6.05 14.78 7.83
N HIS A 139 -6.53 14.26 6.70
CA HIS A 139 -6.06 12.97 6.17
C HIS A 139 -4.78 13.15 5.36
N GLY A 140 -3.94 12.13 5.37
CA GLY A 140 -2.78 12.06 4.48
C GLY A 140 -3.21 11.77 3.05
N GLY A 141 -2.42 12.25 2.08
CA GLY A 141 -2.63 11.91 0.66
C GLY A 141 -2.38 10.42 0.40
N SER A 142 -3.01 9.86 -0.63
CA SER A 142 -2.81 8.48 -1.09
C SER A 142 -2.10 8.43 -2.45
N HIS A 143 -1.40 7.33 -2.76
CA HIS A 143 -0.87 7.04 -4.10
C HIS A 143 -0.63 5.55 -4.33
N GLY A 144 0.55 5.02 -3.97
CA GLY A 144 0.84 3.59 -3.96
C GLY A 144 0.27 2.87 -2.74
N GLY A 145 0.26 3.55 -1.59
CA GLY A 145 -0.43 3.15 -0.37
C GLY A 145 -1.54 4.13 0.02
N LEU A 146 -2.46 3.68 0.87
CA LEU A 146 -3.46 4.53 1.50
C LEU A 146 -2.83 5.54 2.47
N GLY A 147 -3.20 6.82 2.38
CA GLY A 147 -2.87 7.82 3.40
C GLY A 147 -3.56 7.52 4.73
N GLY A 148 -2.93 7.88 5.84
CA GLY A 148 -3.48 7.77 7.19
C GLY A 148 -4.71 8.65 7.40
N ARG A 149 -5.61 8.24 8.29
CA ARG A 149 -6.71 9.07 8.78
C ARG A 149 -6.23 10.03 9.87
N GLY A 150 -6.71 11.26 9.80
CA GLY A 150 -6.66 12.18 10.92
C GLY A 150 -7.64 11.80 12.02
N ASN A 151 -7.69 12.58 13.09
CA ASN A 151 -8.63 12.40 14.19
C ASN A 151 -10.05 12.92 13.89
N VAL A 152 -10.49 12.79 12.64
CA VAL A 152 -11.80 13.22 12.14
C VAL A 152 -12.41 12.14 11.25
N PRO A 153 -13.75 12.05 11.18
CA PRO A 153 -14.42 11.07 10.33
C PRO A 153 -14.08 11.23 8.85
N GLY A 154 -14.13 10.13 8.11
CA GLY A 154 -13.92 10.11 6.67
C GLY A 154 -13.15 8.89 6.20
N ASP A 155 -13.24 8.60 4.91
CA ASP A 155 -12.46 7.58 4.27
C ASP A 155 -11.30 8.18 3.49
N ALA A 156 -10.11 7.62 3.69
CA ALA A 156 -8.99 7.99 2.87
C ALA A 156 -9.28 7.63 1.42
N ILE A 157 -8.74 8.45 0.53
CA ILE A 157 -8.82 8.22 -0.89
C ILE A 157 -8.14 6.89 -1.26
N PRO A 158 -8.72 6.03 -2.12
CA PRO A 158 -8.07 4.81 -2.59
C PRO A 158 -6.69 5.07 -3.25
N PRO A 159 -5.74 4.12 -3.16
CA PRO A 159 -4.50 4.22 -3.93
C PRO A 159 -4.80 4.16 -5.43
N TYR A 160 -3.96 4.81 -6.26
CA TYR A 160 -4.15 4.90 -7.72
C TYR A 160 -2.82 4.86 -8.48
N GLY A 161 -2.91 4.70 -9.80
CA GLY A 161 -1.76 4.48 -10.68
C GLY A 161 -1.50 2.99 -10.96
N ASP A 162 -0.54 2.73 -11.83
CA ASP A 162 -0.07 1.39 -12.21
C ASP A 162 1.27 1.12 -11.50
N HIS A 163 1.43 -0.04 -10.87
CA HIS A 163 2.68 -0.42 -10.19
C HIS A 163 3.77 -0.87 -11.17
N ARG A 164 3.40 -1.34 -12.35
CA ARG A 164 4.34 -1.73 -13.42
C ARG A 164 4.83 -0.53 -14.22
N GLN A 165 3.97 0.49 -14.36
CA GLN A 165 4.28 1.74 -15.07
C GLN A 165 3.83 2.96 -14.22
N PRO A 166 4.57 3.31 -13.16
CA PRO A 166 4.18 4.37 -12.24
C PRO A 166 4.34 5.74 -12.91
N ARG A 167 3.26 6.25 -13.50
CA ARG A 167 3.22 7.51 -14.25
C ARG A 167 2.28 8.55 -13.65
N SER A 168 1.89 8.37 -12.40
CA SER A 168 1.01 9.28 -11.68
C SER A 168 1.76 9.95 -10.53
N LEU A 169 1.43 11.20 -10.25
CA LEU A 169 2.03 11.96 -9.16
C LEU A 169 1.43 11.52 -7.83
N GLY A 170 2.07 11.84 -6.70
CA GLY A 170 1.47 11.69 -5.38
C GLY A 170 0.43 12.77 -5.09
N LEU A 171 -0.62 12.44 -4.33
CA LEU A 171 -1.58 13.43 -3.81
C LEU A 171 -1.03 14.17 -2.61
N GLY A 172 -1.35 15.47 -2.51
CA GLY A 172 -1.19 16.21 -1.27
C GLY A 172 -2.16 15.74 -0.18
N GLY A 173 -1.83 16.01 1.08
CA GLY A 173 -2.73 15.81 2.21
C GLY A 173 -3.80 16.91 2.32
N SER A 174 -4.59 16.86 3.39
CA SER A 174 -5.61 17.88 3.70
C SER A 174 -5.39 18.49 5.10
N ALA A 175 -5.88 19.72 5.30
CA ALA A 175 -5.68 20.49 6.53
C ALA A 175 -6.87 21.40 6.88
N ASP A 176 -7.01 21.74 8.16
CA ASP A 176 -8.09 22.61 8.66
C ASP A 176 -7.65 24.06 8.86
N ILE A 177 -6.49 24.31 9.48
CA ILE A 177 -6.06 25.67 9.88
C ILE A 177 -4.57 25.88 9.51
N GLY A 178 -3.98 24.96 8.73
CA GLY A 178 -2.58 24.98 8.34
C GLY A 178 -2.38 24.47 6.92
N SER A 179 -1.14 24.13 6.58
CA SER A 179 -0.79 23.59 5.27
C SER A 179 -0.52 22.10 5.34
N ALA A 180 -1.20 21.34 4.51
CA ALA A 180 -0.88 19.95 4.27
C ALA A 180 0.37 19.82 3.38
N GLY A 181 0.98 18.64 3.44
CA GLY A 181 2.11 18.32 2.60
C GLY A 181 1.70 18.14 1.14
N ASP A 182 2.48 18.69 0.22
CA ASP A 182 2.35 18.44 -1.22
C ASP A 182 2.81 17.00 -1.54
N GLY A 183 2.18 16.33 -2.51
CA GLY A 183 2.57 14.97 -2.89
C GLY A 183 3.93 14.91 -3.59
N GLY A 184 4.53 13.73 -3.72
CA GLY A 184 5.77 13.52 -4.46
C GLY A 184 5.59 13.64 -5.98
N GLY A 185 6.64 14.08 -6.68
CA GLY A 185 6.65 14.22 -8.14
C GLY A 185 6.82 12.91 -8.91
N LEU A 186 7.00 13.01 -10.23
CA LEU A 186 7.23 11.89 -11.13
C LEU A 186 8.63 11.99 -11.76
N LEU A 187 9.45 10.95 -11.58
CA LEU A 187 10.69 10.74 -12.32
C LEU A 187 10.55 9.52 -13.23
N ARG A 188 10.84 9.70 -14.52
CA ARG A 188 11.15 8.62 -15.45
C ARG A 188 12.60 8.72 -15.85
N LEU A 189 13.36 7.65 -15.66
CA LEU A 189 14.78 7.56 -15.97
C LEU A 189 15.04 6.33 -16.82
N VAL A 190 15.53 6.55 -18.03
CA VAL A 190 16.03 5.48 -18.91
C VAL A 190 17.53 5.69 -19.03
N ALA A 191 18.33 4.70 -18.63
CA ALA A 191 19.78 4.80 -18.79
C ALA A 191 20.47 3.50 -19.16
N ASP A 192 21.54 3.50 -19.96
CA ASP A 192 22.30 2.26 -20.15
C ASP A 192 23.01 1.86 -18.85
N THR A 193 23.70 2.81 -18.21
CA THR A 193 24.35 2.62 -16.91
C THR A 193 23.94 3.70 -15.91
N LEU A 194 23.50 3.29 -14.72
CA LEU A 194 23.23 4.14 -13.56
C LEU A 194 24.16 3.75 -12.41
N GLU A 195 25.12 4.61 -12.09
CA GLU A 195 25.96 4.55 -10.89
C GLU A 195 25.38 5.49 -9.82
N LEU A 196 24.69 4.92 -8.83
CA LEU A 196 23.99 5.66 -7.78
C LEU A 196 24.65 5.41 -6.42
N ASP A 197 25.49 6.34 -5.98
CA ASP A 197 25.99 6.41 -4.60
C ASP A 197 25.23 7.45 -3.76
N GLY A 198 24.62 8.45 -4.41
CA GLY A 198 23.75 9.46 -3.80
C GLY A 198 22.29 9.00 -3.68
N SER A 199 21.34 9.90 -4.00
CA SER A 199 19.91 9.59 -3.87
C SER A 199 19.03 9.99 -5.05
N ILE A 200 17.93 9.25 -5.21
CA ILE A 200 16.81 9.58 -6.10
C ILE A 200 15.54 9.65 -5.24
N LEU A 201 14.92 10.83 -5.17
CA LEU A 201 13.85 11.11 -4.21
C LEU A 201 12.57 11.61 -4.90
N ALA A 202 11.44 11.05 -4.53
CA ALA A 202 10.09 11.48 -4.89
C ALA A 202 9.17 11.45 -3.65
N ASN A 203 9.67 11.93 -2.51
CA ASN A 203 8.93 11.84 -1.25
C ASN A 203 7.77 12.85 -1.20
N GLY A 204 6.73 12.52 -0.44
CA GLY A 204 5.69 13.48 -0.07
C GLY A 204 6.21 14.51 0.94
N GLY A 205 5.69 15.73 0.86
CA GLY A 205 5.97 16.79 1.82
C GLY A 205 5.30 16.55 3.18
N PRO A 206 5.87 17.05 4.29
CA PRO A 206 5.22 17.00 5.58
C PRO A 206 4.05 17.99 5.67
N GLY A 207 3.01 17.63 6.43
CA GLY A 207 1.97 18.56 6.86
C GLY A 207 2.43 19.38 8.07
N SER A 208 1.88 20.59 8.22
CA SER A 208 2.14 21.47 9.37
C SER A 208 1.06 21.29 10.45
N LEU A 209 0.51 22.37 11.01
CA LEU A 209 -0.48 22.29 12.08
C LEU A 209 -1.82 21.79 11.53
N TYR A 210 -2.34 20.68 12.07
CA TYR A 210 -3.54 20.00 11.55
C TYR A 210 -3.46 19.67 10.05
N GLY A 211 -2.24 19.49 9.52
CA GLY A 211 -2.01 19.12 8.13
C GLY A 211 -1.63 17.66 7.99
N GLY A 212 -2.32 16.95 7.10
CA GLY A 212 -1.93 15.61 6.66
C GLY A 212 -0.67 15.65 5.81
N GLY A 213 0.10 14.55 5.84
CA GLY A 213 1.28 14.39 4.99
C GLY A 213 0.90 14.13 3.53
N GLY A 214 1.72 14.64 2.60
CA GLY A 214 1.58 14.31 1.18
C GLY A 214 1.99 12.87 0.89
N ALA A 215 1.39 12.23 -0.11
CA ALA A 215 1.79 10.90 -0.55
C ALA A 215 3.15 10.92 -1.25
N GLY A 216 3.87 9.80 -1.22
CA GLY A 216 5.01 9.57 -2.10
C GLY A 216 4.61 9.64 -3.58
N GLY A 217 5.59 9.93 -4.44
CA GLY A 217 5.43 10.07 -5.87
C GLY A 217 5.74 8.79 -6.66
N SER A 218 6.08 8.96 -7.93
CA SER A 218 6.43 7.86 -8.84
C SER A 218 7.87 7.94 -9.30
N ILE A 219 8.57 6.80 -9.28
CA ILE A 219 9.91 6.64 -9.85
C ILE A 219 9.89 5.43 -10.80
N GLU A 220 10.08 5.67 -12.10
CA GLU A 220 10.25 4.63 -13.12
C GLU A 220 11.72 4.65 -13.57
N ILE A 221 12.47 3.57 -13.32
CA ILE A 221 13.86 3.40 -13.76
C ILE A 221 13.93 2.23 -14.73
N GLN A 222 14.50 2.46 -15.90
CA GLN A 222 14.85 1.42 -16.87
C GLN A 222 16.35 1.52 -17.12
N THR A 223 17.10 0.47 -16.77
CA THR A 223 18.54 0.47 -17.01
C THR A 223 19.12 -0.89 -17.34
N ARG A 224 20.29 -0.95 -17.98
CA ARG A 224 21.01 -2.21 -18.11
C ARG A 224 21.82 -2.49 -16.86
N LEU A 225 22.57 -1.51 -16.35
CA LEU A 225 23.41 -1.64 -15.15
C LEU A 225 22.97 -0.67 -14.06
N LEU A 226 22.53 -1.21 -12.93
CA LEU A 226 22.23 -0.46 -11.71
C LEU A 226 23.33 -0.74 -10.66
N LEU A 227 24.22 0.22 -10.45
CA LEU A 227 25.40 0.09 -9.60
C LEU A 227 25.36 1.11 -8.44
N GLY A 228 26.17 0.88 -7.41
CA GLY A 228 26.35 1.80 -6.29
C GLY A 228 25.58 1.41 -5.02
N ALA A 229 25.80 2.18 -3.95
CA ALA A 229 25.25 1.93 -2.62
C ALA A 229 24.30 3.03 -2.12
N GLY A 230 23.79 3.85 -3.04
CA GLY A 230 22.88 4.95 -2.76
C GLY A 230 21.47 4.49 -2.40
N GLU A 231 20.49 5.37 -2.59
CA GLU A 231 19.10 5.12 -2.22
C GLU A 231 18.07 5.68 -3.20
N ILE A 232 16.92 5.02 -3.26
CA ILE A 232 15.77 5.44 -4.04
C ILE A 232 14.58 5.51 -3.10
N ARG A 233 13.92 6.67 -2.97
CA ARG A 233 12.81 6.85 -2.02
C ARG A 233 11.61 7.52 -2.66
N ALA A 234 10.44 6.93 -2.44
CA ALA A 234 9.13 7.54 -2.70
C ALA A 234 8.26 7.37 -1.46
N ASP A 235 8.75 7.86 -0.32
CA ASP A 235 8.08 7.75 0.97
C ASP A 235 6.96 8.81 1.11
N GLY A 236 5.92 8.48 1.86
CA GLY A 236 4.90 9.44 2.27
C GLY A 236 5.43 10.43 3.31
N GLY A 237 4.96 11.67 3.24
CA GLY A 237 5.30 12.71 4.19
C GLY A 237 4.59 12.53 5.54
N HIS A 238 5.18 13.08 6.60
CA HIS A 238 4.60 13.03 7.95
C HIS A 238 3.41 13.98 8.08
N GLY A 239 2.32 13.52 8.68
CA GLY A 239 1.23 14.37 9.15
C GLY A 239 1.53 14.94 10.55
N SER A 240 0.75 15.94 10.94
CA SER A 240 0.74 16.43 12.33
C SER A 240 0.26 15.34 13.31
N PRO A 241 0.43 15.50 14.63
CA PRO A 241 -0.04 14.51 15.62
C PRO A 241 -1.54 14.16 15.55
N GLN A 242 -2.36 15.07 15.00
CA GLN A 242 -3.81 14.91 14.82
C GLN A 242 -4.20 14.53 13.39
N SER A 243 -3.23 14.45 12.49
CA SER A 243 -3.44 14.26 11.06
C SER A 243 -2.78 12.97 10.59
N GLY A 244 -3.31 12.36 9.55
CA GLY A 244 -2.73 11.16 8.98
C GLY A 244 -1.42 11.42 8.23
N GLY A 245 -0.49 10.47 8.28
CA GLY A 245 0.68 10.49 7.41
C GLY A 245 0.33 10.11 5.96
N GLY A 246 1.08 10.61 4.99
CA GLY A 246 0.86 10.29 3.57
C GLY A 246 1.15 8.82 3.25
N GLY A 247 0.45 8.25 2.29
CA GLY A 247 0.74 6.91 1.77
C GLY A 247 2.05 6.87 0.99
N GLY A 248 2.71 5.71 0.98
CA GLY A 248 3.90 5.50 0.17
C GLY A 248 3.61 5.59 -1.33
N GLY A 249 4.63 5.92 -2.11
CA GLY A 249 4.58 6.08 -3.56
C GLY A 249 4.80 4.77 -4.33
N ARG A 250 5.16 4.88 -5.61
CA ARG A 250 5.43 3.73 -6.49
C ARG A 250 6.82 3.83 -7.09
N VAL A 251 7.57 2.74 -7.01
CA VAL A 251 8.88 2.62 -7.67
C VAL A 251 8.86 1.40 -8.58
N ALA A 252 9.19 1.57 -9.85
CA ALA A 252 9.37 0.49 -10.80
C ALA A 252 10.80 0.49 -11.34
N VAL A 253 11.49 -0.66 -11.29
CA VAL A 253 12.88 -0.81 -11.76
C VAL A 253 12.98 -1.98 -12.72
N LEU A 254 13.20 -1.68 -14.00
CA LEU A 254 13.59 -2.65 -15.01
C LEU A 254 15.11 -2.62 -15.12
N TYR A 255 15.76 -3.76 -14.86
CA TYR A 255 17.22 -3.86 -14.88
C TYR A 255 17.71 -5.18 -15.49
N ARG A 256 18.97 -5.23 -15.93
CA ARG A 256 19.65 -6.50 -16.28
C ARG A 256 20.54 -7.00 -15.14
N THR A 257 21.40 -6.10 -14.65
CA THR A 257 22.30 -6.35 -13.53
C THR A 257 22.16 -5.26 -12.50
N ALA A 258 22.01 -5.65 -11.23
CA ALA A 258 22.09 -4.76 -10.08
C ALA A 258 23.22 -5.21 -9.14
N SER A 259 23.97 -4.27 -8.57
CA SER A 259 25.01 -4.56 -7.57
C SER A 259 25.00 -3.52 -6.43
N GLY A 260 25.85 -3.69 -5.41
CA GLY A 260 25.95 -2.76 -4.28
C GLY A 260 24.78 -2.79 -3.29
N GLY A 261 23.83 -3.73 -3.44
CA GLY A 261 22.68 -3.88 -2.54
C GLY A 261 21.58 -2.81 -2.74
N ILE A 262 21.64 -2.05 -3.82
CA ILE A 262 20.75 -0.93 -4.12
C ILE A 262 19.25 -1.29 -4.10
N LEU A 263 18.86 -2.48 -4.55
CA LEU A 263 17.47 -2.93 -4.55
C LEU A 263 16.88 -3.08 -3.12
N ASP A 264 17.73 -3.34 -2.12
CA ASP A 264 17.32 -3.41 -0.72
C ASP A 264 17.20 -2.03 -0.06
N ARG A 265 17.71 -0.99 -0.73
CA ARG A 265 17.73 0.42 -0.28
C ARG A 265 16.66 1.27 -0.98
N ILE A 266 15.67 0.61 -1.59
CA ILE A 266 14.50 1.27 -2.16
C ILE A 266 13.40 1.35 -1.10
N SER A 267 12.91 2.55 -0.83
CA SER A 267 11.88 2.82 0.17
C SER A 267 10.61 3.40 -0.45
N THR A 268 9.47 2.88 -0.01
CA THR A 268 8.12 3.35 -0.37
C THR A 268 7.23 3.36 0.89
N LEU A 269 7.78 3.74 2.02
CA LEU A 269 7.06 3.71 3.31
C LEU A 269 5.98 4.78 3.37
N GLY A 270 4.94 4.54 4.16
CA GLY A 270 4.00 5.59 4.52
C GLY A 270 4.55 6.49 5.64
N GLY A 271 4.14 7.75 5.62
CA GLY A 271 4.50 8.73 6.62
C GLY A 271 3.78 8.49 7.95
N THR A 272 4.36 8.99 9.04
CA THR A 272 3.75 8.93 10.40
C THR A 272 2.71 10.03 10.60
N GLY A 273 1.89 9.89 11.63
CA GLY A 273 0.84 10.85 12.00
C GLY A 273 -0.03 10.25 13.11
N HIS A 274 -1.25 10.77 13.26
CA HIS A 274 -2.31 10.17 14.07
C HIS A 274 -2.54 8.69 13.67
N GLU A 275 -2.64 8.45 12.37
CA GLU A 275 -2.53 7.13 11.77
C GLU A 275 -1.40 7.15 10.73
N GLN A 276 -0.56 6.12 10.73
CA GLN A 276 0.50 5.96 9.75
C GLN A 276 -0.09 5.61 8.38
N GLY A 277 0.38 6.28 7.32
CA GLY A 277 0.07 5.87 5.95
C GLY A 277 0.57 4.46 5.65
N ALA A 278 -0.07 3.77 4.72
CA ALA A 278 0.36 2.47 4.26
C ALA A 278 1.61 2.59 3.38
N PRO A 279 2.47 1.56 3.33
CA PRO A 279 3.53 1.50 2.32
C PRO A 279 2.92 1.44 0.92
N GLY A 280 3.69 1.93 -0.04
CA GLY A 280 3.40 1.84 -1.45
C GLY A 280 3.99 0.58 -2.08
N THR A 281 4.37 0.69 -3.35
CA THR A 281 4.78 -0.49 -4.14
C THR A 281 6.17 -0.34 -4.72
N LEU A 282 6.97 -1.39 -4.61
CA LEU A 282 8.20 -1.60 -5.39
C LEU A 282 7.95 -2.71 -6.39
N PHE A 283 8.06 -2.41 -7.68
CA PHE A 283 8.00 -3.39 -8.75
C PHE A 283 9.36 -3.52 -9.42
N THR A 284 9.83 -4.75 -9.63
CA THR A 284 11.13 -5.00 -10.25
C THR A 284 11.02 -6.05 -11.33
N ILE A 285 11.72 -5.84 -12.46
CA ILE A 285 11.86 -6.85 -13.51
C ILE A 285 13.34 -6.98 -13.81
N ARG A 286 13.83 -8.22 -13.86
CA ARG A 286 15.18 -8.54 -14.30
C ARG A 286 15.13 -9.13 -15.71
N ASP A 287 15.61 -8.38 -16.71
CA ASP A 287 15.49 -8.73 -18.12
C ASP A 287 14.06 -9.17 -18.51
N SER A 288 13.85 -10.46 -18.79
CA SER A 288 12.57 -11.06 -19.20
C SER A 288 11.98 -12.00 -18.14
N THR A 289 12.45 -11.96 -16.89
CA THR A 289 11.83 -12.74 -15.80
C THR A 289 10.45 -12.17 -15.45
N PRO A 290 9.56 -12.97 -14.84
CA PRO A 290 8.35 -12.45 -14.22
C PRO A 290 8.64 -11.27 -13.30
N GLY A 291 7.74 -10.29 -13.29
CA GLY A 291 7.88 -9.10 -12.46
C GLY A 291 7.67 -9.43 -10.99
N ARG A 292 8.45 -8.81 -10.11
CA ARG A 292 8.32 -8.96 -8.67
C ARG A 292 7.72 -7.70 -8.05
N LEU A 293 6.52 -7.83 -7.48
CA LEU A 293 5.85 -6.80 -6.71
C LEU A 293 6.16 -6.99 -5.22
N ILE A 294 6.64 -5.94 -4.56
CA ILE A 294 7.00 -5.91 -3.15
C ILE A 294 6.21 -4.79 -2.48
N ILE A 295 5.52 -5.12 -1.38
CA ILE A 295 4.89 -4.16 -0.47
C ILE A 295 5.49 -4.39 0.89
N ARG A 296 6.24 -3.42 1.39
CA ARG A 296 7.11 -3.59 2.57
C ARG A 296 6.95 -2.45 3.56
N GLY A 297 6.83 -2.82 4.83
CA GLY A 297 6.87 -1.89 5.96
C GLY A 297 5.53 -1.74 6.69
N PRO A 298 5.56 -1.09 7.87
CA PRO A 298 4.36 -0.89 8.68
C PRO A 298 3.48 0.22 8.10
N GLY A 299 2.25 0.27 8.59
CA GLY A 299 1.28 1.29 8.23
C GLY A 299 -0.14 0.75 8.37
N ARG A 300 -1.12 1.59 8.03
CA ARG A 300 -2.51 1.15 7.91
C ARG A 300 -2.67 0.10 6.82
N GLU A 301 -3.78 -0.62 6.88
CA GLU A 301 -4.20 -1.55 5.84
C GLU A 301 -4.42 -0.85 4.50
N THR A 302 -3.97 -1.45 3.39
CA THR A 302 -4.12 -0.92 2.03
C THR A 302 -4.56 -1.97 1.02
N PRO A 303 -5.38 -1.64 0.00
CA PRO A 303 -5.68 -2.58 -1.08
C PRO A 303 -4.41 -3.04 -1.81
N LEU A 304 -4.35 -4.33 -2.17
CA LEU A 304 -3.39 -4.82 -3.15
C LEU A 304 -3.69 -4.21 -4.54
N PRO A 305 -2.66 -3.99 -5.38
CA PRO A 305 -2.88 -3.63 -6.78
C PRO A 305 -3.77 -4.67 -7.49
N ALA A 306 -4.72 -4.18 -8.30
CA ALA A 306 -5.78 -5.01 -8.86
C ALA A 306 -5.31 -6.05 -9.87
N ASP A 307 -4.28 -5.74 -10.67
CA ASP A 307 -3.72 -6.66 -11.66
C ASP A 307 -2.33 -7.14 -11.26
N THR A 308 -2.28 -8.31 -10.62
CA THR A 308 -1.04 -8.98 -10.23
C THR A 308 -0.86 -10.31 -10.96
N SER A 309 -1.66 -10.55 -12.00
CA SER A 309 -1.59 -11.79 -12.77
C SER A 309 -0.23 -11.89 -13.45
N GLY A 310 0.48 -12.99 -13.22
CA GLY A 310 1.82 -13.19 -13.76
C GLY A 310 2.97 -12.60 -12.92
N ASP A 311 2.67 -11.93 -11.80
CA ASP A 311 3.69 -11.36 -10.93
C ASP A 311 4.10 -12.34 -9.80
N LEU A 312 5.31 -12.15 -9.27
CA LEU A 312 5.80 -12.71 -8.01
C LEU A 312 5.55 -11.69 -6.90
N VAL A 313 4.62 -11.96 -5.98
CA VAL A 313 4.19 -10.96 -4.99
C VAL A 313 4.79 -11.27 -3.62
N THR A 314 5.42 -10.27 -3.00
CA THR A 314 5.96 -10.34 -1.64
C THR A 314 5.31 -9.25 -0.78
N VAL A 315 4.59 -9.65 0.27
CA VAL A 315 4.10 -8.75 1.32
C VAL A 315 4.97 -8.95 2.55
N ASP A 316 5.53 -7.86 3.05
CA ASP A 316 6.67 -7.93 3.96
C ASP A 316 6.50 -6.96 5.14
N GLY A 317 5.95 -7.47 6.25
CA GLY A 317 5.56 -6.66 7.41
C GLY A 317 4.41 -5.68 7.16
N ALA A 318 3.81 -5.71 5.97
CA ALA A 318 2.71 -4.83 5.57
C ALA A 318 1.34 -5.47 5.81
N ARG A 319 0.32 -4.62 5.94
CA ARG A 319 -1.09 -5.02 6.07
C ARG A 319 -1.81 -4.68 4.77
N VAL A 320 -2.33 -5.69 4.09
CA VAL A 320 -2.96 -5.54 2.79
C VAL A 320 -4.33 -6.21 2.73
N GLN A 321 -5.19 -5.74 1.83
CA GLN A 321 -6.49 -6.34 1.60
C GLN A 321 -6.77 -6.62 0.12
N ALA A 322 -7.53 -7.68 -0.15
CA ALA A 322 -8.02 -8.02 -1.48
C ALA A 322 -9.39 -8.71 -1.42
N LEU A 323 -10.11 -8.70 -2.55
CA LEU A 323 -11.33 -9.48 -2.74
C LEU A 323 -11.02 -10.73 -3.57
N SER A 324 -10.41 -10.51 -4.73
CA SER A 324 -9.90 -11.56 -5.61
C SER A 324 -8.46 -11.23 -5.96
N PHE A 325 -7.59 -12.22 -5.89
CA PHE A 325 -6.16 -12.04 -6.14
C PHE A 325 -5.62 -13.24 -6.90
N ARG A 326 -4.88 -12.96 -7.98
CA ARG A 326 -4.19 -13.96 -8.79
C ARG A 326 -2.75 -13.53 -9.01
N ALA A 327 -1.82 -14.44 -8.76
CA ALA A 327 -0.39 -14.24 -8.96
C ALA A 327 0.28 -15.57 -9.31
N LEU A 328 1.54 -15.56 -9.76
CA LEU A 328 2.32 -16.79 -9.85
C LEU A 328 2.67 -17.27 -8.44
N GLU A 329 3.28 -16.37 -7.65
CA GLU A 329 3.69 -16.67 -6.28
C GLU A 329 3.22 -15.57 -5.33
N LEU A 330 2.89 -15.95 -4.10
CA LEU A 330 2.60 -15.03 -3.00
C LEU A 330 3.38 -15.43 -1.75
N PHE A 331 4.23 -14.53 -1.27
CA PHE A 331 4.97 -14.67 -0.02
C PHE A 331 4.46 -13.66 1.01
N LEU A 332 3.92 -14.15 2.12
CA LEU A 332 3.63 -13.35 3.30
C LEU A 332 4.72 -13.59 4.35
N ARG A 333 5.45 -12.55 4.71
CA ARG A 333 6.62 -12.65 5.60
C ARG A 333 6.75 -11.52 6.61
N ARG A 334 7.56 -11.77 7.64
CA ARG A 334 7.94 -10.81 8.69
C ARG A 334 6.75 -10.03 9.28
N GLY A 335 5.67 -10.72 9.64
CA GLY A 335 4.50 -10.06 10.24
C GLY A 335 3.47 -9.55 9.22
N ALA A 336 3.62 -9.86 7.93
CA ALA A 336 2.64 -9.52 6.91
C ALA A 336 1.24 -10.05 7.25
N VAL A 337 0.21 -9.24 6.94
CA VAL A 337 -1.20 -9.59 7.11
C VAL A 337 -1.94 -9.34 5.79
N LEU A 338 -2.59 -10.38 5.26
CA LEU A 338 -3.54 -10.27 4.14
C LEU A 338 -4.96 -10.50 4.65
N THR A 339 -5.90 -9.65 4.25
CA THR A 339 -7.31 -9.74 4.65
C THR A 339 -8.27 -9.35 3.51
N HIS A 340 -9.56 -9.21 3.79
CA HIS A 340 -10.56 -8.65 2.89
C HIS A 340 -11.34 -7.53 3.60
N VAL A 341 -12.00 -6.64 2.87
CA VAL A 341 -12.85 -5.60 3.49
C VAL A 341 -14.01 -6.21 4.32
N PRO A 342 -14.47 -5.57 5.40
CA PRO A 342 -15.69 -5.98 6.11
C PRO A 342 -16.94 -5.88 5.21
N PRO A 343 -18.00 -6.66 5.48
CA PRO A 343 -19.21 -6.64 4.68
C PRO A 343 -20.05 -5.37 4.91
N SER A 344 -20.88 -5.03 3.93
CA SER A 344 -21.88 -3.97 4.02
C SER A 344 -23.19 -4.42 3.37
N PRO A 345 -24.36 -3.81 3.67
CA PRO A 345 -25.62 -4.21 3.04
C PRO A 345 -25.50 -4.23 1.50
N GLY A 346 -25.77 -5.40 0.89
CA GLY A 346 -25.60 -5.62 -0.56
C GLY A 346 -24.21 -6.08 -1.00
N SER A 347 -23.24 -6.17 -0.09
CA SER A 347 -21.87 -6.64 -0.35
C SER A 347 -21.43 -7.69 0.68
N HIS A 348 -21.07 -8.88 0.21
CA HIS A 348 -20.59 -10.00 1.02
C HIS A 348 -19.15 -10.38 0.63
N PRO A 349 -18.19 -9.47 0.88
CA PRO A 349 -16.81 -9.65 0.52
C PRO A 349 -16.22 -10.89 1.20
N GLY A 350 -15.19 -11.43 0.57
CA GLY A 350 -14.34 -12.46 1.11
C GLY A 350 -13.14 -12.60 0.20
N LEU A 351 -12.09 -13.25 0.70
CA LEU A 351 -10.83 -13.36 -0.01
C LEU A 351 -10.84 -14.61 -0.89
N SER A 352 -10.63 -14.44 -2.19
CA SER A 352 -10.41 -15.54 -3.13
C SER A 352 -9.00 -15.44 -3.73
N LEU A 353 -8.14 -16.40 -3.42
CA LEU A 353 -6.76 -16.49 -3.90
C LEU A 353 -6.62 -17.59 -4.95
N ALA A 354 -5.94 -17.29 -6.05
CA ALA A 354 -5.53 -18.27 -7.06
C ALA A 354 -4.04 -18.05 -7.38
N VAL A 355 -3.17 -18.93 -6.90
CA VAL A 355 -1.71 -18.81 -7.09
C VAL A 355 -1.07 -20.15 -7.43
N ASP A 356 0.12 -20.17 -8.01
CA ASP A 356 0.85 -21.42 -8.19
C ASP A 356 1.53 -21.82 -6.86
N HIS A 357 2.18 -20.86 -6.20
CA HIS A 357 2.83 -21.08 -4.90
C HIS A 357 2.42 -20.03 -3.86
N LEU A 358 1.94 -20.49 -2.71
CA LEU A 358 1.65 -19.65 -1.55
C LEU A 358 2.54 -20.06 -0.38
N VAL A 359 3.30 -19.09 0.15
CA VAL A 359 4.06 -19.24 1.40
C VAL A 359 3.54 -18.23 2.42
N ILE A 360 3.15 -18.74 3.58
CA ILE A 360 2.78 -17.93 4.74
C ILE A 360 3.80 -18.27 5.83
N GLU A 361 4.80 -17.40 6.02
CA GLU A 361 5.85 -17.62 7.01
C GLU A 361 5.31 -17.59 8.45
N ALA A 362 6.08 -18.14 9.39
CA ALA A 362 5.77 -18.04 10.81
C ALA A 362 5.66 -16.57 11.23
N GLY A 363 4.60 -16.23 11.98
CA GLY A 363 4.29 -14.86 12.38
C GLY A 363 3.60 -14.01 11.30
N SER A 364 3.36 -14.54 10.10
CA SER A 364 2.52 -13.92 9.08
C SER A 364 1.13 -14.54 9.01
N HIS A 365 0.17 -13.79 8.50
CA HIS A 365 -1.25 -14.13 8.61
C HIS A 365 -2.01 -13.87 7.32
N ILE A 366 -2.92 -14.79 6.97
CA ILE A 366 -4.13 -14.42 6.24
C ILE A 366 -5.26 -14.39 7.27
N ASP A 367 -5.70 -13.19 7.65
CA ASP A 367 -6.56 -12.97 8.80
C ASP A 367 -7.82 -12.19 8.44
N ALA A 368 -8.95 -12.87 8.49
CA ALA A 368 -10.27 -12.32 8.34
C ALA A 368 -11.12 -12.53 9.61
N ALA A 369 -10.48 -12.59 10.79
CA ALA A 369 -11.20 -12.59 12.06
C ALA A 369 -12.08 -11.33 12.20
N GLY A 370 -13.32 -11.51 12.67
CA GLY A 370 -14.29 -10.42 12.82
C GLY A 370 -14.75 -9.75 11.52
N ARG A 371 -14.37 -10.27 10.35
CA ARG A 371 -14.72 -9.70 9.04
C ARG A 371 -15.96 -10.32 8.41
N GLY A 372 -16.80 -10.92 9.23
CA GLY A 372 -18.13 -11.42 8.89
C GLY A 372 -19.22 -10.40 9.21
N TYR A 373 -20.45 -10.87 9.37
CA TYR A 373 -21.58 -10.01 9.67
C TYR A 373 -21.42 -9.36 11.05
N PRO A 374 -21.81 -8.07 11.20
CA PRO A 374 -21.56 -7.33 12.43
C PRO A 374 -22.42 -7.82 13.60
N GLY A 375 -21.84 -7.80 14.80
CA GLY A 375 -22.52 -8.01 16.08
C GLY A 375 -23.50 -6.88 16.40
N ALA A 376 -24.35 -7.08 17.40
CA ALA A 376 -25.25 -6.07 17.93
C ALA A 376 -24.50 -4.93 18.64
N GLN A 377 -25.12 -3.74 18.67
CA GLN A 377 -24.65 -2.55 19.38
C GLN A 377 -23.19 -2.16 19.08
N THR A 378 -22.74 -2.43 17.85
CA THR A 378 -21.46 -1.94 17.32
C THR A 378 -21.68 -0.65 16.53
N GLN A 379 -20.59 0.06 16.15
CA GLN A 379 -20.71 1.26 15.30
C GLN A 379 -21.36 0.96 13.94
N THR A 380 -21.15 -0.24 13.39
CA THR A 380 -21.69 -0.65 12.09
C THR A 380 -23.09 -1.27 12.19
N ASN A 381 -23.54 -1.60 13.40
CA ASN A 381 -24.86 -2.16 13.67
C ASN A 381 -25.36 -1.76 15.08
N PRO A 382 -26.10 -0.65 15.20
CA PRO A 382 -26.58 -0.15 16.50
C PRO A 382 -27.76 -0.96 17.08
N ASP A 383 -28.31 -1.92 16.33
CA ASP A 383 -29.44 -2.74 16.77
C ASP A 383 -29.04 -3.74 17.86
N THR A 384 -30.03 -4.25 18.60
CA THR A 384 -29.85 -5.30 19.64
C THR A 384 -29.68 -6.70 19.04
N ALA A 385 -29.99 -6.86 17.76
CA ALA A 385 -29.74 -8.09 17.01
C ALA A 385 -28.41 -7.99 16.26
N GLY A 386 -27.57 -9.02 16.37
CA GLY A 386 -26.46 -9.22 15.44
C GLY A 386 -27.00 -9.46 14.03
N ARG A 387 -26.13 -9.37 13.03
CA ARG A 387 -26.48 -9.68 11.65
C ARG A 387 -26.09 -11.11 11.28
N THR A 388 -26.90 -11.70 10.42
CA THR A 388 -26.69 -13.03 9.85
C THR A 388 -26.81 -12.96 8.32
N LEU A 389 -26.87 -14.13 7.68
CA LEU A 389 -26.94 -14.31 6.22
C LEU A 389 -27.84 -13.26 5.54
N ASN A 390 -27.29 -12.61 4.51
CA ASN A 390 -27.93 -11.52 3.76
C ASN A 390 -28.32 -10.29 4.61
N PHE A 391 -27.53 -9.98 5.65
CA PHE A 391 -27.76 -8.87 6.57
C PHE A 391 -29.10 -8.93 7.31
N GLN A 392 -29.73 -10.09 7.39
CA GLN A 392 -30.95 -10.27 8.17
C GLN A 392 -30.66 -10.17 9.67
N PRO A 393 -31.65 -9.82 10.51
CA PRO A 393 -31.52 -9.92 11.96
C PRO A 393 -31.20 -11.36 12.38
N GLY A 394 -30.10 -11.55 13.09
CA GLY A 394 -29.60 -12.82 13.59
C GLY A 394 -29.87 -12.99 15.10
N SER A 395 -28.84 -13.44 15.83
CA SER A 395 -28.90 -13.62 17.29
C SER A 395 -29.30 -12.32 17.98
N ARG A 396 -30.22 -12.43 18.93
CA ARG A 396 -30.73 -11.30 19.73
C ARG A 396 -30.16 -11.34 21.13
N SER A 397 -30.38 -10.29 21.93
CA SER A 397 -30.16 -10.35 23.38
C SER A 397 -28.74 -10.86 23.69
N ARG A 398 -28.52 -11.68 24.71
CA ARG A 398 -27.16 -12.13 25.10
C ARG A 398 -26.71 -13.41 24.41
N HIS A 399 -27.21 -13.72 23.21
CA HIS A 399 -26.94 -15.00 22.54
C HIS A 399 -25.78 -14.89 21.57
N GLY A 400 -24.95 -15.95 21.50
CA GLY A 400 -23.85 -16.03 20.55
C GLY A 400 -24.35 -16.09 19.11
N GLY A 401 -23.56 -15.61 18.17
CA GLY A 401 -23.82 -15.79 16.74
C GLY A 401 -23.72 -17.27 16.37
N SER A 402 -24.54 -17.72 15.41
CA SER A 402 -24.46 -19.09 14.87
C SER A 402 -23.94 -19.08 13.44
N HIS A 403 -23.05 -20.01 13.13
CA HIS A 403 -22.71 -20.41 11.77
C HIS A 403 -22.91 -21.92 11.66
N ALA A 404 -21.96 -22.73 11.20
CA ALA A 404 -22.12 -24.19 11.20
C ALA A 404 -22.41 -24.76 12.61
N GLY A 405 -21.77 -24.20 13.64
CA GLY A 405 -22.13 -24.40 15.03
C GLY A 405 -23.23 -23.46 15.48
N LEU A 406 -24.15 -23.96 16.31
CA LEU A 406 -25.12 -23.14 17.03
C LEU A 406 -24.40 -22.27 18.08
N GLY A 407 -24.70 -20.98 18.13
CA GLY A 407 -24.25 -20.09 19.20
C GLY A 407 -24.82 -20.51 20.56
N GLY A 408 -24.07 -20.25 21.63
CA GLY A 408 -24.51 -20.50 22.99
C GLY A 408 -25.66 -19.58 23.41
N PHE A 409 -26.46 -20.03 24.36
CA PHE A 409 -27.48 -19.19 24.97
C PHE A 409 -26.87 -18.31 26.09
N GLY A 410 -27.30 -17.05 26.15
CA GLY A 410 -27.07 -16.19 27.32
C GLY A 410 -28.08 -16.47 28.43
N ASN A 411 -27.99 -15.69 29.51
CA ASN A 411 -28.83 -15.86 30.71
C ASN A 411 -30.22 -15.18 30.66
N ILE A 412 -30.69 -14.80 29.46
CA ILE A 412 -31.98 -14.12 29.24
C ILE A 412 -32.74 -14.74 28.08
N ASP A 413 -34.02 -14.39 27.96
CA ASP A 413 -34.89 -14.85 26.88
C ASP A 413 -34.44 -14.38 25.50
N GLY A 414 -34.67 -15.25 24.53
CA GLY A 414 -34.27 -15.08 23.14
C GLY A 414 -33.63 -16.36 22.61
N ASN A 415 -33.11 -16.29 21.39
CA ASN A 415 -32.42 -17.41 20.77
C ASN A 415 -31.22 -16.92 19.94
N PRO A 416 -30.15 -17.75 19.85
CA PRO A 416 -29.20 -17.66 18.75
C PRO A 416 -29.92 -17.78 17.39
N ASN A 417 -29.35 -17.23 16.32
CA ASN A 417 -29.83 -17.53 14.97
C ASN A 417 -29.65 -19.02 14.63
N ALA A 418 -30.39 -19.53 13.64
CA ALA A 418 -30.19 -20.89 13.15
C ALA A 418 -28.79 -21.04 12.50
N PRO A 419 -28.14 -22.21 12.64
CA PRO A 419 -26.95 -22.56 11.89
C PRO A 419 -27.17 -22.50 10.37
N TYR A 420 -26.13 -22.19 9.61
CA TYR A 420 -26.16 -22.16 8.14
C TYR A 420 -24.78 -22.41 7.52
N GLY A 421 -24.77 -22.55 6.19
CA GLY A 421 -23.58 -22.83 5.39
C GLY A 421 -23.51 -24.29 4.95
N GLU A 422 -22.73 -24.54 3.91
CA GLU A 422 -22.54 -25.87 3.34
C GLU A 422 -21.13 -26.38 3.66
N PRO A 423 -20.95 -27.45 4.47
CA PRO A 423 -19.62 -27.94 4.83
C PRO A 423 -18.77 -28.40 3.65
N SER A 424 -19.39 -28.85 2.56
CA SER A 424 -18.69 -29.30 1.36
C SER A 424 -18.19 -28.14 0.48
N HIS A 425 -18.80 -26.96 0.59
CA HIS A 425 -18.41 -25.74 -0.12
C HIS A 425 -18.54 -24.49 0.77
N PRO A 426 -17.62 -24.30 1.74
CA PRO A 426 -17.64 -23.15 2.64
C PRO A 426 -17.48 -21.83 1.88
N ASN A 427 -18.56 -21.05 1.77
CA ASN A 427 -18.57 -19.79 1.03
C ASN A 427 -19.33 -18.65 1.73
N THR A 428 -19.72 -18.84 2.99
CA THR A 428 -20.54 -17.88 3.75
C THR A 428 -19.75 -17.21 4.86
N LEU A 429 -20.13 -15.98 5.20
CA LEU A 429 -19.58 -15.25 6.35
C LEU A 429 -20.19 -15.77 7.65
N GLY A 430 -19.46 -15.65 8.76
CA GLY A 430 -19.98 -15.87 10.11
C GLY A 430 -20.95 -14.78 10.52
N SER A 431 -21.89 -15.10 11.42
CA SER A 431 -22.85 -14.19 12.03
C SER A 431 -22.31 -13.48 13.26
N GLY A 432 -22.80 -12.27 13.49
CA GLY A 432 -22.55 -11.52 14.72
C GLY A 432 -23.43 -11.99 15.88
N GLY A 433 -22.93 -11.80 17.11
CA GLY A 433 -23.69 -12.05 18.34
C GLY A 433 -24.75 -11.00 18.62
N GLY A 434 -25.74 -11.34 19.46
CA GLY A 434 -26.70 -10.38 19.98
C GLY A 434 -26.14 -9.56 21.14
N SER A 435 -26.79 -8.44 21.48
CA SER A 435 -26.57 -7.74 22.75
C SER A 435 -27.78 -6.91 23.17
N ASP A 436 -27.97 -6.76 24.47
CA ASP A 436 -28.86 -5.76 25.06
C ASP A 436 -28.10 -4.56 25.68
N ASN A 437 -26.80 -4.70 25.98
CA ASN A 437 -25.99 -3.63 26.56
C ASN A 437 -24.47 -3.76 26.27
N GLY A 438 -23.96 -2.97 25.34
CA GLY A 438 -22.56 -2.99 24.90
C GLY A 438 -22.35 -3.82 23.63
N PRO A 439 -21.18 -3.72 22.97
CA PRO A 439 -20.97 -4.37 21.68
C PRO A 439 -20.91 -5.89 21.82
N ALA A 440 -21.55 -6.60 20.88
CA ALA A 440 -21.38 -8.02 20.66
C ALA A 440 -20.22 -8.30 19.69
N GLY A 441 -19.82 -9.58 19.61
CA GLY A 441 -18.81 -10.01 18.67
C GLY A 441 -19.30 -10.04 17.22
N ASP A 442 -18.45 -9.61 16.30
CA ASP A 442 -18.62 -9.73 14.85
C ASP A 442 -18.29 -11.14 14.40
N GLY A 443 -19.00 -11.63 13.38
CA GLY A 443 -18.74 -12.93 12.80
C GLY A 443 -17.39 -13.00 12.07
N GLY A 444 -16.91 -14.21 11.80
CA GLY A 444 -15.69 -14.44 11.01
C GLY A 444 -15.86 -14.22 9.51
N GLY A 445 -14.78 -13.87 8.82
CA GLY A 445 -14.75 -13.64 7.38
C GLY A 445 -14.81 -14.90 6.51
N ARG A 446 -14.52 -14.76 5.22
CA ARG A 446 -14.44 -15.87 4.26
C ARG A 446 -13.09 -15.85 3.55
N ILE A 447 -12.42 -17.00 3.51
CA ILE A 447 -11.18 -17.18 2.75
C ILE A 447 -11.29 -18.44 1.88
N ALA A 448 -11.02 -18.30 0.59
CA ALA A 448 -10.90 -19.37 -0.38
C ALA A 448 -9.51 -19.31 -1.05
N ILE A 449 -8.80 -20.44 -1.05
CA ILE A 449 -7.45 -20.56 -1.60
C ILE A 449 -7.45 -21.68 -2.63
N ILE A 450 -6.99 -21.37 -3.83
CA ILE A 450 -6.63 -22.33 -4.87
C ILE A 450 -5.12 -22.16 -5.10
N ALA A 451 -4.36 -23.21 -4.81
CA ALA A 451 -2.91 -23.21 -4.97
C ALA A 451 -2.42 -24.51 -5.63
N GLN A 452 -1.31 -24.48 -6.38
CA GLN A 452 -0.61 -25.75 -6.67
C GLN A 452 0.16 -26.18 -5.42
N ARG A 453 0.91 -25.26 -4.80
CA ARG A 453 1.67 -25.52 -3.57
C ARG A 453 1.33 -24.50 -2.49
N LEU A 454 0.99 -24.99 -1.30
CA LEU A 454 0.74 -24.19 -0.10
C LEU A 454 1.67 -24.62 1.04
N GLU A 455 2.54 -23.70 1.46
CA GLU A 455 3.39 -23.80 2.66
C GLU A 455 2.85 -22.89 3.76
N LEU A 456 2.11 -23.48 4.71
CA LEU A 456 1.47 -22.78 5.81
C LEU A 456 2.28 -22.93 7.10
N HIS A 457 3.15 -21.97 7.39
CA HIS A 457 3.88 -21.87 8.66
C HIS A 457 3.28 -20.82 9.62
N GLY A 458 2.55 -19.84 9.07
CA GLY A 458 1.81 -18.83 9.82
C GLY A 458 0.36 -19.23 10.13
N THR A 459 -0.55 -18.26 10.14
CA THR A 459 -1.95 -18.50 10.51
C THR A 459 -2.91 -18.12 9.40
N LEU A 460 -3.89 -19.00 9.14
CA LEU A 460 -5.10 -18.72 8.39
C LEU A 460 -6.27 -18.63 9.38
N SER A 461 -6.91 -17.47 9.50
CA SER A 461 -7.92 -17.20 10.53
C SER A 461 -9.19 -16.56 9.98
N VAL A 462 -10.34 -17.11 10.36
CA VAL A 462 -11.68 -16.54 10.17
C VAL A 462 -12.46 -16.59 11.48
N ARG A 463 -11.81 -16.38 12.63
CA ARG A 463 -12.50 -16.47 13.93
C ARG A 463 -13.55 -15.38 14.12
N GLY A 464 -14.59 -15.67 14.88
CA GLY A 464 -15.48 -14.63 15.41
C GLY A 464 -14.77 -13.80 16.48
N THR A 465 -15.19 -12.55 16.68
CA THR A 465 -14.67 -11.73 17.78
C THR A 465 -15.48 -11.93 19.04
N ASP A 466 -14.87 -11.60 20.17
CA ASP A 466 -15.49 -11.73 21.47
C ASP A 466 -16.52 -10.61 21.70
N GLY A 467 -17.59 -10.94 22.40
CA GLY A 467 -18.56 -9.96 22.87
C GLY A 467 -18.12 -9.30 24.18
N SER A 468 -18.68 -8.12 24.45
CA SER A 468 -18.58 -7.51 25.79
C SER A 468 -19.38 -8.30 26.83
N ARG A 469 -19.44 -7.82 28.09
CA ARG A 469 -20.12 -8.52 29.20
C ARG A 469 -21.53 -9.04 28.85
N TYR A 470 -22.32 -8.22 28.15
CA TYR A 470 -23.68 -8.55 27.72
C TYR A 470 -23.79 -8.77 26.20
N GLY A 471 -22.65 -8.88 25.52
CA GLY A 471 -22.58 -9.23 24.12
C GLY A 471 -22.28 -10.71 23.94
N GLY A 472 -23.06 -11.38 23.09
CA GLY A 472 -22.73 -12.72 22.61
C GLY A 472 -21.47 -12.70 21.73
N GLY A 473 -20.74 -13.81 21.72
CA GLY A 473 -19.58 -13.98 20.84
C GLY A 473 -20.01 -14.10 19.38
N GLY A 474 -19.21 -13.57 18.46
CA GLY A 474 -19.43 -13.76 17.02
C GLY A 474 -19.10 -15.21 16.61
N SER A 475 -19.81 -15.75 15.63
CA SER A 475 -19.49 -17.10 15.11
C SER A 475 -18.25 -17.09 14.21
N GLY A 476 -17.60 -18.24 14.08
CA GLY A 476 -16.54 -18.46 13.10
C GLY A 476 -17.03 -18.29 11.65
N GLY A 477 -16.09 -18.05 10.74
CA GLY A 477 -16.33 -17.87 9.31
C GLY A 477 -16.08 -19.12 8.46
N SER A 478 -15.80 -18.93 7.17
CA SER A 478 -15.55 -20.04 6.23
C SER A 478 -14.13 -20.03 5.66
N ILE A 479 -13.47 -21.19 5.70
CA ILE A 479 -12.19 -21.46 5.01
C ILE A 479 -12.39 -22.58 3.98
N LEU A 480 -12.00 -22.33 2.74
CA LEU A 480 -11.85 -23.33 1.70
C LEU A 480 -10.40 -23.34 1.19
N ILE A 481 -9.71 -24.47 1.31
CA ILE A 481 -8.38 -24.69 0.76
C ILE A 481 -8.46 -25.78 -0.31
N GLN A 482 -7.91 -25.47 -1.47
CA GLN A 482 -7.78 -26.36 -2.61
C GLN A 482 -6.32 -26.32 -3.06
N ALA A 483 -5.53 -27.34 -2.71
CA ALA A 483 -4.08 -27.33 -2.96
C ALA A 483 -3.58 -28.65 -3.53
N ASP A 484 -2.69 -28.66 -4.52
CA ASP A 484 -2.09 -29.95 -4.95
C ASP A 484 -1.17 -30.49 -3.84
N TYR A 485 -0.32 -29.63 -3.27
CA TYR A 485 0.58 -29.96 -2.18
C TYR A 485 0.38 -29.00 -1.00
N LEU A 486 0.00 -29.56 0.15
CA LEU A 486 -0.18 -28.81 1.40
C LEU A 486 0.85 -29.26 2.45
N SER A 487 1.60 -28.30 3.00
CA SER A 487 2.61 -28.57 4.03
C SER A 487 2.74 -27.40 5.02
N GLY A 488 3.51 -27.60 6.09
CA GLY A 488 3.87 -26.55 7.05
C GLY A 488 3.46 -26.87 8.49
N SER A 489 3.71 -25.90 9.38
CA SER A 489 3.57 -26.04 10.84
C SER A 489 2.59 -25.06 11.47
N GLY A 490 1.92 -24.26 10.63
CA GLY A 490 1.02 -23.18 11.00
C GLY A 490 -0.34 -23.65 11.50
N SER A 491 -1.35 -22.77 11.47
CA SER A 491 -2.70 -23.05 11.98
C SER A 491 -3.81 -22.59 11.04
N VAL A 492 -4.94 -23.31 11.05
CA VAL A 492 -6.17 -23.00 10.32
C VAL A 492 -7.31 -22.87 11.33
N LEU A 493 -7.86 -21.67 11.51
CA LEU A 493 -8.74 -21.33 12.63
C LEU A 493 -10.07 -20.71 12.16
N ALA A 494 -11.18 -21.33 12.55
CA ALA A 494 -12.54 -20.86 12.32
C ALA A 494 -13.38 -20.91 13.61
N ASP A 495 -12.74 -20.68 14.76
CA ASP A 495 -13.42 -20.74 16.05
C ASP A 495 -14.41 -19.58 16.26
N GLY A 496 -15.46 -19.82 17.04
CA GLY A 496 -16.33 -18.77 17.54
C GLY A 496 -15.62 -17.90 18.59
N GLY A 497 -16.01 -16.64 18.68
CA GLY A 497 -15.59 -15.73 19.73
C GLY A 497 -16.29 -16.03 21.06
N ALA A 498 -15.67 -15.65 22.17
CA ALA A 498 -16.25 -15.79 23.50
C ALA A 498 -17.41 -14.80 23.70
N GLY A 499 -18.48 -15.25 24.36
CA GLY A 499 -19.48 -14.36 24.93
C GLY A 499 -18.98 -13.77 26.24
N GLY A 500 -19.56 -12.64 26.66
CA GLY A 500 -19.37 -12.15 28.01
C GLY A 500 -19.88 -13.13 29.08
N LEU A 501 -19.61 -12.84 30.36
CA LEU A 501 -19.97 -13.70 31.50
C LEU A 501 -21.45 -14.12 31.54
N GLU A 502 -22.33 -13.29 31.00
CA GLU A 502 -23.79 -13.48 31.00
C GLU A 502 -24.33 -13.83 29.60
N SER A 503 -23.42 -14.01 28.63
CA SER A 503 -23.73 -14.15 27.22
C SER A 503 -23.17 -15.44 26.64
N GLY A 504 -23.85 -15.98 25.63
CA GLY A 504 -23.42 -17.21 24.98
C GLY A 504 -22.22 -17.01 24.06
N GLY A 505 -21.37 -18.03 23.97
CA GLY A 505 -20.26 -18.05 23.04
C GLY A 505 -20.70 -18.24 21.58
N GLY A 506 -19.92 -17.73 20.63
CA GLY A 506 -20.22 -17.90 19.21
C GLY A 506 -20.04 -19.35 18.75
N GLY A 507 -20.84 -19.80 17.79
CA GLY A 507 -20.67 -21.12 17.18
C GLY A 507 -19.40 -21.19 16.31
N GLY A 508 -18.82 -22.39 16.18
CA GLY A 508 -17.70 -22.62 15.28
C GLY A 508 -18.08 -22.52 13.79
N GLY A 509 -17.09 -22.24 12.95
CA GLY A 509 -17.26 -22.00 11.51
C GLY A 509 -17.17 -23.23 10.61
N LEU A 510 -16.81 -23.00 9.36
CA LEU A 510 -16.62 -24.04 8.35
C LEU A 510 -15.17 -24.07 7.85
N ILE A 511 -14.59 -25.26 7.79
CA ILE A 511 -13.29 -25.49 7.17
C ILE A 511 -13.40 -26.67 6.20
N ALA A 512 -13.07 -26.46 4.93
CA ALA A 512 -12.90 -27.52 3.95
C ALA A 512 -11.49 -27.46 3.35
N ILE A 513 -10.75 -28.57 3.39
CA ILE A 513 -9.42 -28.71 2.82
C ILE A 513 -9.42 -29.89 1.85
N ARG A 514 -9.11 -29.60 0.59
CA ARG A 514 -9.00 -30.59 -0.48
C ARG A 514 -7.60 -30.59 -1.06
N TYR A 515 -6.96 -31.76 -1.12
CA TYR A 515 -5.56 -31.85 -1.57
C TYR A 515 -5.20 -33.07 -2.42
N LEU A 516 -4.15 -33.02 -3.24
CA LEU A 516 -3.58 -34.23 -3.86
C LEU A 516 -2.61 -34.95 -2.91
N ARG A 517 -1.73 -34.19 -2.24
CA ARG A 517 -0.82 -34.67 -1.19
C ARG A 517 -0.74 -33.66 -0.04
N SER A 518 -0.75 -34.15 1.19
CA SER A 518 -0.63 -33.31 2.39
C SER A 518 0.30 -33.92 3.43
N ASP A 519 1.25 -33.11 3.89
CA ASP A 519 2.05 -33.36 5.10
C ASP A 519 1.60 -32.47 6.27
N PHE A 520 0.52 -31.69 6.09
CA PHE A 520 0.03 -30.76 7.10
C PHE A 520 -0.79 -31.49 8.18
N PRO A 521 -0.45 -31.30 9.47
CA PRO A 521 -1.08 -32.05 10.56
C PRO A 521 -2.50 -31.56 10.88
N ALA A 522 -3.46 -32.49 10.91
CA ALA A 522 -4.87 -32.18 11.22
C ALA A 522 -5.09 -31.53 12.59
N SER A 523 -4.18 -31.76 13.56
CA SER A 523 -4.23 -31.14 14.90
C SER A 523 -4.04 -29.62 14.90
N ARG A 524 -3.72 -29.02 13.75
CA ARG A 524 -3.58 -27.56 13.57
C ARG A 524 -4.85 -26.88 13.05
N ILE A 525 -5.91 -27.65 12.88
CA ILE A 525 -7.20 -27.19 12.36
C ILE A 525 -8.17 -27.06 13.53
N SER A 526 -8.76 -25.89 13.72
CA SER A 526 -9.72 -25.63 14.80
C SER A 526 -10.96 -24.92 14.29
N SER A 527 -12.13 -25.39 14.73
CA SER A 527 -13.44 -24.81 14.44
C SER A 527 -14.37 -25.00 15.64
N GLN A 528 -13.89 -24.67 16.84
CA GLN A 528 -14.64 -24.82 18.08
C GLN A 528 -15.64 -23.69 18.27
N GLY A 529 -16.65 -23.91 19.12
CA GLY A 529 -17.44 -22.80 19.65
C GLY A 529 -16.64 -22.01 20.68
N GLY A 530 -17.00 -20.74 20.86
CA GLY A 530 -16.44 -19.90 21.91
C GLY A 530 -17.05 -20.19 23.27
N ASP A 531 -16.34 -19.79 24.32
CA ASP A 531 -16.84 -19.88 25.70
C ASP A 531 -17.94 -18.83 25.98
N GLY A 532 -18.67 -19.00 27.07
CA GLY A 532 -19.71 -18.06 27.51
C GLY A 532 -20.54 -18.63 28.64
N TYR A 533 -21.65 -17.97 28.99
CA TYR A 533 -22.65 -18.51 29.93
C TYR A 533 -23.07 -19.93 29.52
N GLN A 534 -23.32 -20.11 28.23
CA GLN A 534 -23.23 -21.41 27.58
C GLN A 534 -22.22 -21.32 26.43
N PRO A 535 -21.37 -22.33 26.24
CA PRO A 535 -20.45 -22.37 25.12
C PRO A 535 -21.22 -22.53 23.80
N GLY A 536 -20.65 -22.00 22.72
CA GLY A 536 -21.10 -22.30 21.37
C GLY A 536 -20.82 -23.76 21.01
N ALA A 537 -21.62 -24.31 20.10
CA ALA A 537 -21.35 -25.62 19.51
C ALA A 537 -20.17 -25.52 18.52
N PRO A 538 -19.38 -26.60 18.37
CA PRO A 538 -18.35 -26.67 17.35
C PRO A 538 -18.96 -26.59 15.94
N GLY A 539 -18.15 -26.11 15.00
CA GLY A 539 -18.45 -26.05 13.58
C GLY A 539 -18.10 -27.35 12.85
N SER A 540 -17.88 -27.26 11.55
CA SER A 540 -17.58 -28.42 10.70
C SER A 540 -16.21 -28.33 10.03
N VAL A 541 -15.47 -29.43 10.06
CA VAL A 541 -14.18 -29.59 9.40
C VAL A 541 -14.25 -30.78 8.43
N LEU A 542 -14.02 -30.51 7.15
CA LEU A 542 -13.91 -31.51 6.08
C LEU A 542 -12.48 -31.49 5.53
N VAL A 543 -11.81 -32.64 5.56
CA VAL A 543 -10.44 -32.80 5.06
C VAL A 543 -10.39 -34.05 4.20
N GLU A 544 -10.17 -33.88 2.89
CA GLU A 544 -10.28 -34.99 1.93
C GLU A 544 -9.25 -34.90 0.78
N PRO A 545 -8.77 -36.04 0.25
CA PRO A 545 -8.00 -36.07 -0.99
C PRO A 545 -8.87 -35.71 -2.21
N ARG A 546 -8.26 -35.10 -3.23
CA ARG A 546 -8.81 -34.96 -4.58
C ARG A 546 -8.34 -36.15 -5.41
N PHE A 547 -9.28 -36.90 -5.97
CA PHE A 547 -8.97 -37.99 -6.89
C PHE A 547 -9.12 -37.55 -8.34
#